data_AF-A0A6G6K5D1-F1
#
_entry.id   AF-A0A6G6K5D1-F1
#
_cell.length_a   1.000
_cell.length_b   1.000
_cell.length_c   1.000
_cell.angle_alpha   90.00
_cell.angle_beta   90.00
_cell.angle_gamma   90.00
#
_symmetry.space_group_name_H-M   'P 1'
#
loop_
_entity.id
_entity.type
_entity.pdbx_description
1 polymer ?
#
loop_
_entity_poly.entity_id
_entity_poly.type
_entity_poly.pdbx_seq_one_letter_code
_entity_poly.pdbx_strand_id
1 'polypeptide(L)'
;MKNLLRRFSAHGDFWLRYLHWGSRHCPWFLEPMYIFAFAVMFWVFLGSQRRAVAANLAVLLPGSSPLANQFRVIRVFWNFAWSLVDQAHARHGNKCIHWEIMGDAHLAILERETKGAVLLTAHMGNYDVAAPLFAERIQRPIHMVRAPEREQKSQEFQAAQREKERKAGFVVHYNEPGNMLGMELARAIQEGGVVAIQGDRILFDVSPMELIYREGITWQIPRGPFLLALVTKALIHPVFIVRMGYRRYRVVAAAPIEVTLQADRDKEAAQRAAAEKWNVILRSVMERHWRQWFVFEPVFQKVGESGERQTPVADTPEAPLEEQQTPDRIIPAESGRAAGVALTFSAAIGCWSGLVMLRWLLERSIGCTGCMIGSVLVWPILWFLAMVALAQGSLWAALGFVKITRLPMRHYDLVACSITLAVLSAVAWQEYHSGCPMGWWLGVLWFVGLGVALMGTWLRPAK
;
A
#
# COMPACT_ATOMS: atom_id res chain seq x y z
N MET A 1 -15.61 -13.60 -26.89
CA MET A 1 -14.66 -12.46 -26.82
C MET A 1 -14.99 -11.42 -25.73
N LYS A 2 -16.22 -10.88 -25.63
CA LYS A 2 -16.57 -9.85 -24.62
C LYS A 2 -16.26 -10.26 -23.16
N ASN A 3 -16.56 -11.50 -22.78
CA ASN A 3 -16.22 -12.04 -21.45
C ASN A 3 -14.72 -12.24 -21.21
N LEU A 4 -13.90 -12.40 -22.27
CA LEU A 4 -12.45 -12.50 -22.13
C LEU A 4 -11.84 -11.12 -21.87
N LEU A 5 -12.26 -10.11 -22.65
CA LEU A 5 -11.79 -8.73 -22.54
C LEU A 5 -12.15 -8.09 -21.19
N ARG A 6 -13.31 -8.43 -20.61
CA ARG A 6 -13.69 -7.99 -19.25
C ARG A 6 -12.69 -8.41 -18.17
N ARG A 7 -12.06 -9.59 -18.31
CA ARG A 7 -11.06 -10.09 -17.34
C ARG A 7 -9.79 -9.23 -17.31
N PHE A 8 -9.45 -8.61 -18.43
CA PHE A 8 -8.29 -7.72 -18.55
C PHE A 8 -8.62 -6.26 -18.22
N SER A 9 -9.89 -5.93 -17.93
CA SER A 9 -10.25 -4.61 -17.43
C SER A 9 -9.59 -4.34 -16.07
N ALA A 10 -9.51 -3.07 -15.67
CA ALA A 10 -8.96 -2.67 -14.38
C ALA A 10 -9.68 -3.32 -13.17
N HIS A 11 -10.93 -3.74 -13.36
CA HIS A 11 -11.75 -4.40 -12.35
C HIS A 11 -11.78 -5.93 -12.50
N GLY A 12 -11.14 -6.46 -13.54
CA GLY A 12 -11.15 -7.89 -13.86
C GLY A 12 -10.20 -8.72 -13.00
N ASP A 13 -10.47 -10.02 -12.96
CA ASP A 13 -9.76 -10.97 -12.09
C ASP A 13 -8.33 -11.29 -12.55
N PHE A 14 -7.99 -10.99 -13.81
CA PHE A 14 -6.67 -11.31 -14.38
C PHE A 14 -5.54 -10.64 -13.59
N TRP A 15 -5.66 -9.34 -13.32
CA TRP A 15 -4.61 -8.58 -12.64
C TRP A 15 -4.44 -9.03 -11.19
N LEU A 16 -5.53 -9.36 -10.50
CA LEU A 16 -5.50 -9.90 -9.14
C LEU A 16 -4.80 -11.28 -9.09
N ARG A 17 -5.10 -12.15 -10.06
CA ARG A 17 -4.44 -13.45 -10.19
C ARG A 17 -2.97 -13.32 -10.55
N TYR A 18 -2.64 -12.40 -11.46
CA TYR A 18 -1.26 -12.12 -11.85
C TYR A 18 -0.45 -11.58 -10.68
N LEU A 19 -0.98 -10.63 -9.91
CA LEU A 19 -0.39 -10.13 -8.67
C LEU A 19 -0.11 -11.27 -7.68
N HIS A 20 -1.09 -12.13 -7.46
CA HIS A 20 -0.98 -13.25 -6.54
C HIS A 20 0.02 -14.32 -7.03
N TRP A 21 0.11 -14.55 -8.34
CA TRP A 21 1.13 -15.42 -8.92
C TRP A 21 2.52 -14.79 -8.82
N GLY A 22 2.63 -13.50 -9.16
CA GLY A 22 3.88 -12.74 -9.15
C GLY A 22 4.49 -12.67 -7.75
N SER A 23 3.71 -12.37 -6.73
CA SER A 23 4.19 -12.36 -5.33
C SER A 23 4.71 -13.72 -4.82
N ARG A 24 4.39 -14.84 -5.47
CA ARG A 24 4.96 -16.16 -5.13
C ARG A 24 6.25 -16.50 -5.88
N HIS A 25 6.35 -16.07 -7.13
CA HIS A 25 7.39 -16.55 -8.05
C HIS A 25 8.41 -15.48 -8.42
N CYS A 26 8.08 -14.20 -8.23
CA CYS A 26 8.96 -13.09 -8.51
C CYS A 26 10.05 -13.02 -7.43
N PRO A 27 11.34 -13.05 -7.82
CA PRO A 27 12.41 -12.78 -6.88
C PRO A 27 12.25 -11.38 -6.25
N TRP A 28 12.45 -11.28 -4.94
CA TRP A 28 12.22 -10.06 -4.16
C TRP A 28 12.97 -8.82 -4.71
N PHE A 29 14.12 -9.00 -5.38
CA PHE A 29 14.91 -7.90 -5.92
C PHE A 29 14.35 -7.33 -7.23
N LEU A 30 13.55 -8.11 -7.97
CA LEU A 30 12.82 -7.64 -9.15
C LEU A 30 11.46 -7.03 -8.79
N GLU A 31 10.97 -7.28 -7.57
CA GLU A 31 9.69 -6.80 -7.08
C GLU A 31 9.52 -5.27 -7.21
N PRO A 32 10.48 -4.41 -6.76
CA PRO A 32 10.36 -2.95 -6.92
C PRO A 32 10.23 -2.51 -8.38
N MET A 33 10.92 -3.22 -9.26
CA MET A 33 11.00 -2.94 -10.68
C MET A 33 9.68 -3.27 -11.38
N TYR A 34 9.08 -4.43 -11.08
CA TYR A 34 7.75 -4.76 -11.59
C TYR A 34 6.69 -3.83 -11.02
N ILE A 35 6.74 -3.52 -9.72
CA ILE A 35 5.85 -2.54 -9.11
C ILE A 35 5.94 -1.19 -9.83
N PHE A 36 7.15 -0.75 -10.21
CA PHE A 36 7.33 0.45 -11.04
C PHE A 36 6.61 0.35 -12.36
N ALA A 37 6.91 -0.70 -13.12
CA ALA A 37 6.35 -0.88 -14.44
C ALA A 37 4.81 -0.93 -14.40
N PHE A 38 4.23 -1.67 -13.46
CA PHE A 38 2.78 -1.76 -13.30
C PHE A 38 2.14 -0.45 -12.83
N ALA A 39 2.76 0.28 -11.89
CA ALA A 39 2.26 1.57 -11.44
C ALA A 39 2.22 2.58 -12.59
N VAL A 40 3.28 2.65 -13.41
CA VAL A 40 3.33 3.49 -14.62
C VAL A 40 2.27 3.06 -15.63
N MET A 41 2.18 1.76 -15.91
CA MET A 41 1.21 1.21 -16.86
C MET A 41 -0.22 1.59 -16.48
N PHE A 42 -0.65 1.33 -15.23
CA PHE A 42 -1.98 1.72 -14.76
C PHE A 42 -2.16 3.24 -14.73
N TRP A 43 -1.14 4.01 -14.39
CA TRP A 43 -1.21 5.48 -14.45
C TRP A 43 -1.41 6.00 -15.89
N VAL A 44 -0.83 5.35 -16.90
CA VAL A 44 -1.02 5.70 -18.33
C VAL A 44 -2.44 5.33 -18.78
N PHE A 45 -2.91 4.12 -18.47
CA PHE A 45 -4.18 3.60 -19.02
C PHE A 45 -5.42 4.00 -18.22
N LEU A 46 -5.31 4.31 -16.93
CA LEU A 46 -6.45 4.72 -16.06
C LEU A 46 -6.62 6.24 -16.02
N GLY A 47 -6.84 6.84 -17.18
CA GLY A 47 -6.93 8.29 -17.34
C GLY A 47 -7.99 8.97 -16.47
N SER A 48 -9.14 8.33 -16.24
CA SER A 48 -10.22 8.87 -15.39
C SER A 48 -9.80 8.93 -13.92
N GLN A 49 -9.30 7.81 -13.39
CA GLN A 49 -8.80 7.69 -12.02
C GLN A 49 -7.60 8.62 -11.79
N ARG A 50 -6.70 8.73 -12.77
CA ARG A 50 -5.59 9.68 -12.73
C ARG A 50 -6.08 11.12 -12.55
N ARG A 51 -7.10 11.54 -13.30
CA ARG A 51 -7.69 12.89 -13.17
C ARG A 51 -8.37 13.09 -11.82
N ALA A 52 -9.08 12.09 -11.32
CA ALA A 52 -9.72 12.13 -10.01
C ALA A 52 -8.68 12.30 -8.88
N VAL A 53 -7.62 11.49 -8.87
CA VAL A 53 -6.53 11.63 -7.89
C VAL A 53 -5.86 12.99 -8.03
N ALA A 54 -5.63 13.51 -9.25
CA ALA A 54 -5.07 14.84 -9.45
C ALA A 54 -5.96 15.95 -8.85
N ALA A 55 -7.28 15.88 -9.06
CA ALA A 55 -8.24 16.83 -8.52
C ALA A 55 -8.26 16.79 -6.97
N ASN A 56 -8.28 15.59 -6.40
CA ASN A 56 -8.23 15.39 -4.95
C ASN A 56 -6.92 15.95 -4.35
N LEU A 57 -5.77 15.63 -4.95
CA LEU A 57 -4.47 16.12 -4.48
C LEU A 57 -4.30 17.64 -4.59
N ALA A 58 -4.96 18.29 -5.54
CA ALA A 58 -4.95 19.76 -5.64
C ALA A 58 -5.65 20.42 -4.44
N VAL A 59 -6.65 19.76 -3.85
CA VAL A 59 -7.36 20.21 -2.63
C VAL A 59 -6.57 19.87 -1.35
N LEU A 60 -5.98 18.67 -1.28
CA LEU A 60 -5.14 18.28 -0.14
C LEU A 60 -3.88 19.12 -0.04
N LEU A 61 -3.28 19.48 -1.18
CA LEU A 61 -2.00 20.17 -1.26
C LEU A 61 -2.13 21.41 -2.17
N PRO A 62 -2.73 22.50 -1.66
CA PRO A 62 -2.93 23.72 -2.44
C PRO A 62 -1.59 24.32 -2.92
N GLY A 63 -1.62 25.09 -4.00
CA GLY A 63 -0.43 25.74 -4.58
C GLY A 63 0.45 24.85 -5.45
N SER A 64 0.01 23.63 -5.74
CA SER A 64 0.78 22.67 -6.56
C SER A 64 0.64 22.96 -8.04
N SER A 65 1.76 23.11 -8.75
CA SER A 65 1.72 23.21 -10.21
C SER A 65 1.15 21.93 -10.85
N PRO A 66 0.48 22.02 -12.02
CA PRO A 66 -0.08 20.83 -12.68
C PRO A 66 0.94 19.71 -12.90
N LEU A 67 2.17 20.06 -13.29
CA LEU A 67 3.24 19.10 -13.49
C LEU A 67 3.68 18.43 -12.18
N ALA A 68 3.91 19.22 -11.11
CA ALA A 68 4.24 18.68 -9.80
C ALA A 68 3.12 17.77 -9.28
N ASN A 69 1.86 18.13 -9.52
CA ASN A 69 0.72 17.33 -9.11
C ASN A 69 0.69 15.97 -9.83
N GLN A 70 1.02 15.90 -11.12
CA GLN A 70 1.13 14.62 -11.83
C GLN A 70 2.22 13.69 -11.25
N PHE A 71 3.36 14.24 -10.82
CA PHE A 71 4.38 13.47 -10.08
C PHE A 71 3.88 12.96 -8.72
N ARG A 72 2.92 13.64 -8.10
CA ARG A 72 2.27 13.17 -6.88
C ARG A 72 1.26 12.08 -7.19
N VAL A 73 0.48 12.21 -8.26
CA VAL A 73 -0.46 11.18 -8.71
C VAL A 73 0.27 9.86 -8.95
N ILE A 74 1.39 9.86 -9.69
CA ILE A 74 2.14 8.60 -9.91
C ILE A 74 2.69 8.01 -8.59
N ARG A 75 3.03 8.84 -7.59
CA ARG A 75 3.41 8.36 -6.25
C ARG A 75 2.25 7.70 -5.51
N VAL A 76 1.00 8.13 -5.73
CA VAL A 76 -0.18 7.46 -5.17
C VAL A 76 -0.35 6.07 -5.80
N PHE A 77 -0.30 5.99 -7.14
CA PHE A 77 -0.38 4.71 -7.87
C PHE A 77 0.74 3.75 -7.44
N TRP A 78 1.95 4.28 -7.28
CA TRP A 78 3.10 3.54 -6.77
C TRP A 78 2.86 2.93 -5.40
N ASN A 79 2.42 3.74 -4.43
CA ASN A 79 2.18 3.28 -3.07
C ASN A 79 1.00 2.30 -3.03
N PHE A 80 -0.02 2.50 -3.86
CA PHE A 80 -1.13 1.56 -3.99
C PHE A 80 -0.64 0.19 -4.48
N ALA A 81 0.21 0.16 -5.51
CA ALA A 81 0.80 -1.07 -6.02
C ALA A 81 1.66 -1.79 -4.96
N TRP A 82 2.47 -1.05 -4.20
CA TRP A 82 3.20 -1.61 -3.05
C TRP A 82 2.26 -2.21 -2.00
N SER A 83 1.21 -1.49 -1.61
CA SER A 83 0.23 -1.98 -0.65
C SER A 83 -0.42 -3.29 -1.11
N LEU A 84 -0.74 -3.42 -2.40
CA LEU A 84 -1.32 -4.64 -2.97
C LEU A 84 -0.33 -5.82 -2.95
N VAL A 85 0.95 -5.58 -3.23
CA VAL A 85 1.98 -6.63 -3.18
C VAL A 85 2.27 -7.06 -1.75
N ASP A 86 2.41 -6.11 -0.82
CA ASP A 86 2.59 -6.39 0.61
C ASP A 86 1.41 -7.21 1.17
N GLN A 87 0.17 -6.91 0.74
CA GLN A 87 -1.01 -7.73 1.02
C GLN A 87 -0.87 -9.14 0.46
N ALA A 88 -0.50 -9.29 -0.82
CA ALA A 88 -0.37 -10.60 -1.43
C ALA A 88 0.66 -11.48 -0.69
N HIS A 89 1.78 -10.90 -0.25
CA HIS A 89 2.75 -11.60 0.59
C HIS A 89 2.17 -11.98 1.96
N ALA A 90 1.50 -11.06 2.65
CA ALA A 90 0.86 -11.34 3.93
C ALA A 90 -0.17 -12.50 3.82
N ARG A 91 -0.94 -12.54 2.72
CA ARG A 91 -1.89 -13.61 2.41
C ARG A 91 -1.24 -14.97 2.17
N HIS A 92 0.02 -15.01 1.73
CA HIS A 92 0.78 -16.27 1.62
C HIS A 92 1.33 -16.76 2.95
N GLY A 93 1.01 -16.08 4.06
CA GLY A 93 1.51 -16.41 5.39
C GLY A 93 2.90 -15.84 5.67
N ASN A 94 3.43 -14.98 4.79
CA ASN A 94 4.72 -14.35 5.03
C ASN A 94 4.57 -13.33 6.17
N LYS A 95 5.15 -13.64 7.33
CA LYS A 95 5.25 -12.70 8.45
C LYS A 95 6.39 -11.70 8.25
N CYS A 96 6.33 -10.98 7.14
CA CYS A 96 7.39 -10.10 6.68
C CYS A 96 7.17 -8.63 7.05
N ILE A 97 6.04 -8.30 7.68
CA ILE A 97 5.66 -6.93 8.03
C ILE A 97 6.17 -6.55 9.41
N HIS A 98 6.86 -5.42 9.48
CA HIS A 98 7.27 -4.76 10.70
C HIS A 98 6.21 -3.71 11.08
N TRP A 99 5.73 -3.73 12.31
CA TRP A 99 4.71 -2.80 12.79
C TRP A 99 5.26 -1.77 13.75
N GLU A 100 4.82 -0.53 13.57
CA GLU A 100 4.93 0.57 14.51
C GLU A 100 3.53 0.90 15.02
N ILE A 101 3.36 1.17 16.31
CA ILE A 101 2.08 1.60 16.88
C ILE A 101 2.23 3.02 17.41
N MET A 102 1.30 3.89 17.03
CA MET A 102 1.14 5.24 17.58
C MET A 102 -0.27 5.38 18.15
N GLY A 103 -0.37 6.02 19.31
CA GLY A 103 -1.61 6.06 20.07
C GLY A 103 -1.94 4.70 20.68
N ASP A 104 -0.94 3.93 21.12
CA ASP A 104 -1.16 2.59 21.69
C ASP A 104 -2.11 2.65 22.90
N ALA A 105 -2.09 3.76 23.65
CA ALA A 105 -3.07 4.03 24.71
C ALA A 105 -4.52 4.08 24.20
N HIS A 106 -4.77 4.71 23.05
CA HIS A 106 -6.11 4.77 22.45
C HIS A 106 -6.54 3.43 21.86
N LEU A 107 -5.59 2.69 21.28
CA LEU A 107 -5.83 1.33 20.81
C LEU A 107 -6.12 0.38 21.98
N ALA A 108 -5.44 0.55 23.12
CA ALA A 108 -5.69 -0.24 24.33
C ALA A 108 -7.10 -0.04 24.91
N ILE A 109 -7.74 1.12 24.69
CA ILE A 109 -9.16 1.31 25.05
C ILE A 109 -10.02 0.32 24.25
N LEU A 110 -9.78 0.21 22.94
CA LEU A 110 -10.48 -0.76 22.09
C LEU A 110 -10.19 -2.20 22.54
N GLU A 111 -8.98 -2.52 22.97
CA GLU A 111 -8.62 -3.89 23.38
C GLU A 111 -9.25 -4.31 24.71
N ARG A 112 -9.38 -3.37 25.66
CA ARG A 112 -9.86 -3.66 27.02
C ARG A 112 -11.38 -3.60 27.14
N GLU A 113 -12.06 -2.84 26.29
CA GLU A 113 -13.51 -2.71 26.33
C GLU A 113 -14.19 -4.00 25.83
N THR A 114 -15.14 -4.51 26.62
CA THR A 114 -15.96 -5.67 26.24
C THR A 114 -17.19 -5.29 25.40
N LYS A 115 -17.61 -4.02 25.47
CA LYS A 115 -18.69 -3.47 24.64
C LYS A 115 -18.24 -3.41 23.18
N GLY A 116 -19.19 -3.60 22.26
CA GLY A 116 -18.88 -3.46 20.84
C GLY A 116 -18.46 -2.04 20.48
N ALA A 117 -17.78 -1.92 19.35
CA ALA A 117 -17.15 -0.69 18.91
C ALA A 117 -17.29 -0.49 17.41
N VAL A 118 -17.24 0.77 16.97
CA VAL A 118 -17.07 1.12 15.56
C VAL A 118 -15.60 1.45 15.33
N LEU A 119 -14.89 0.67 14.53
CA LEU A 119 -13.53 0.98 14.10
C LEU A 119 -13.60 1.73 12.77
N LEU A 120 -13.27 3.02 12.79
CA LEU A 120 -13.39 3.89 11.62
C LEU A 120 -12.01 4.17 11.04
N THR A 121 -11.87 3.92 9.73
CA THR A 121 -10.60 4.09 9.00
C THR A 121 -10.83 4.83 7.69
N ALA A 122 -9.78 5.00 6.90
CA ALA A 122 -9.86 5.53 5.54
C ALA A 122 -9.31 4.50 4.53
N HIS A 123 -9.57 4.70 3.24
CA HIS A 123 -8.94 3.93 2.18
C HIS A 123 -7.47 4.33 2.05
N MET A 124 -6.66 3.98 3.06
CA MET A 124 -5.25 4.32 3.07
C MET A 124 -4.34 3.23 3.63
N GLY A 125 -3.10 3.23 3.15
CA GLY A 125 -2.11 2.22 3.45
C GLY A 125 -2.63 0.81 3.15
N ASN A 126 -2.74 -0.07 4.13
CA ASN A 126 -3.38 -1.35 3.88
C ASN A 126 -3.99 -1.98 5.14
N TYR A 127 -5.28 -1.75 5.35
CA TYR A 127 -6.03 -2.32 6.47
C TYR A 127 -6.19 -3.85 6.40
N ASP A 128 -6.11 -4.46 5.23
CA ASP A 128 -6.11 -5.92 5.11
C ASP A 128 -4.80 -6.56 5.60
N VAL A 129 -3.68 -5.89 5.36
CA VAL A 129 -2.38 -6.32 5.92
C VAL A 129 -2.41 -6.25 7.45
N ALA A 130 -3.15 -5.29 8.02
CA ALA A 130 -3.30 -5.13 9.46
C ALA A 130 -4.35 -6.05 10.09
N ALA A 131 -5.24 -6.67 9.30
CA ALA A 131 -6.32 -7.49 9.83
C ALA A 131 -5.81 -8.63 10.75
N PRO A 132 -4.77 -9.41 10.40
CA PRO A 132 -4.22 -10.42 11.31
C PRO A 132 -3.72 -9.86 12.65
N LEU A 133 -3.12 -8.67 12.65
CA LEU A 133 -2.67 -7.97 13.87
C LEU A 133 -3.87 -7.59 14.74
N PHE A 134 -4.92 -7.03 14.16
CA PHE A 134 -6.12 -6.65 14.90
C PHE A 134 -6.88 -7.85 15.47
N ALA A 135 -6.98 -8.97 14.74
CA ALA A 135 -7.59 -10.18 15.31
C ALA A 135 -6.86 -10.66 16.57
N GLU A 136 -5.52 -10.63 16.55
CA GLU A 136 -4.71 -11.05 17.69
C GLU A 136 -4.86 -10.11 18.88
N ARG A 137 -4.89 -8.79 18.64
CA ARG A 137 -4.94 -7.78 19.70
C ARG A 137 -6.34 -7.55 20.28
N ILE A 138 -7.36 -7.48 19.44
CA ILE A 138 -8.74 -7.12 19.85
C ILE A 138 -9.47 -8.33 20.45
N GLN A 139 -9.15 -9.55 20.02
CA GLN A 139 -9.73 -10.81 20.52
C GLN A 139 -11.28 -10.85 20.55
N ARG A 140 -11.93 -10.08 19.66
CA ARG A 140 -13.39 -10.03 19.48
C ARG A 140 -13.73 -10.18 18.00
N PRO A 141 -14.95 -10.61 17.64
CA PRO A 141 -15.37 -10.66 16.25
C PRO A 141 -15.25 -9.30 15.56
N ILE A 142 -14.49 -9.22 14.47
CA ILE A 142 -14.34 -8.05 13.62
C ILE A 142 -15.21 -8.23 12.36
N HIS A 143 -16.18 -7.34 12.23
CA HIS A 143 -17.12 -7.27 11.11
C HIS A 143 -16.68 -6.16 10.16
N MET A 144 -16.06 -6.53 9.04
CA MET A 144 -15.54 -5.59 8.05
C MET A 144 -16.57 -5.30 6.97
N VAL A 145 -16.92 -4.03 6.80
CA VAL A 145 -17.84 -3.58 5.75
C VAL A 145 -17.06 -3.28 4.47
N ARG A 146 -17.58 -3.73 3.32
CA ARG A 146 -16.98 -3.51 2.00
C ARG A 146 -18.02 -3.15 0.94
N ALA A 147 -17.58 -2.37 -0.04
CA ALA A 147 -18.26 -2.28 -1.33
C ALA A 147 -18.11 -3.61 -2.10
N PRO A 148 -19.16 -4.08 -2.82
CA PRO A 148 -19.04 -5.20 -3.73
C PRO A 148 -18.09 -4.86 -4.90
N GLU A 149 -17.33 -5.84 -5.37
CA GLU A 149 -16.50 -5.66 -6.57
C GLU A 149 -17.35 -5.48 -7.82
N ARG A 150 -16.90 -4.63 -8.75
CA ARG A 150 -17.63 -4.33 -10.00
C ARG A 150 -17.78 -5.57 -10.91
N GLU A 151 -16.83 -6.49 -10.85
CA GLU A 151 -16.83 -7.73 -11.63
C GLU A 151 -16.97 -8.94 -10.70
N GLN A 152 -17.98 -9.78 -10.97
CA GLN A 152 -18.30 -10.94 -10.13
C GLN A 152 -17.12 -11.90 -9.96
N LYS A 153 -16.33 -12.14 -11.01
CA LYS A 153 -15.16 -13.04 -10.90
C LYS A 153 -14.07 -12.50 -9.96
N SER A 154 -13.97 -11.18 -9.86
CA SER A 154 -13.05 -10.52 -8.92
C SER A 154 -13.58 -10.66 -7.49
N GLN A 155 -14.89 -10.50 -7.30
CA GLN A 155 -15.58 -10.76 -6.02
C GLN A 155 -15.31 -12.19 -5.55
N GLU A 156 -15.60 -13.18 -6.39
CA GLU A 156 -15.42 -14.62 -6.10
C GLU A 156 -13.95 -14.96 -5.79
N PHE A 157 -13.02 -14.45 -6.60
CA PHE A 157 -11.59 -14.70 -6.38
C PHE A 157 -11.13 -14.16 -5.02
N GLN A 158 -11.53 -12.93 -4.68
CA GLN A 158 -11.17 -12.32 -3.41
C GLN A 158 -11.85 -12.99 -2.20
N ALA A 159 -13.13 -13.38 -2.34
CA ALA A 159 -13.84 -14.12 -1.31
C ALA A 159 -13.14 -15.46 -1.02
N ALA A 160 -12.73 -16.19 -2.07
CA ALA A 160 -12.02 -17.46 -1.94
C ALA A 160 -10.61 -17.31 -1.31
N GLN A 161 -9.91 -16.18 -1.53
CA GLN A 161 -8.65 -15.94 -0.79
C GLN A 161 -8.93 -15.69 0.69
N ARG A 162 -9.94 -14.87 1.02
CA ARG A 162 -10.31 -14.56 2.40
C ARG A 162 -10.80 -15.78 3.18
N GLU A 163 -11.54 -16.68 2.55
CA GLU A 163 -12.01 -17.91 3.19
C GLU A 163 -10.84 -18.81 3.63
N LYS A 164 -9.78 -18.90 2.81
CA LYS A 164 -8.53 -19.59 3.18
C LYS A 164 -7.81 -18.92 4.35
N GLU A 165 -8.01 -17.63 4.52
CA GLU A 165 -7.42 -16.79 5.55
C GLU A 165 -8.32 -16.66 6.79
N ARG A 166 -9.47 -17.34 6.83
CA ARG A 166 -10.47 -17.20 7.90
C ARG A 166 -9.88 -17.67 9.24
N LYS A 167 -9.18 -16.75 9.90
CA LYS A 167 -8.94 -16.80 11.33
C LYS A 167 -10.30 -16.70 12.02
N ALA A 168 -10.45 -17.42 13.14
CA ALA A 168 -11.62 -17.27 13.98
C ALA A 168 -11.81 -15.78 14.31
N GLY A 169 -12.99 -15.24 13.99
CA GLY A 169 -13.36 -13.87 14.37
C GLY A 169 -13.36 -12.80 13.27
N PHE A 170 -13.11 -13.08 11.98
CA PHE A 170 -13.37 -12.11 10.90
C PHE A 170 -14.62 -12.44 10.09
N VAL A 171 -15.51 -11.46 9.93
CA VAL A 171 -16.72 -11.54 9.11
C VAL A 171 -16.71 -10.37 8.11
N VAL A 172 -16.93 -10.64 6.82
CA VAL A 172 -17.00 -9.60 5.79
C VAL A 172 -18.44 -9.41 5.37
N HIS A 173 -18.88 -8.17 5.38
CA HIS A 173 -20.20 -7.74 4.93
C HIS A 173 -20.07 -6.89 3.68
N TYR A 174 -20.95 -7.09 2.70
CA TYR A 174 -21.00 -6.26 1.50
C TYR A 174 -22.20 -5.32 1.55
N ASN A 175 -22.00 -4.08 1.15
CA ASN A 175 -23.07 -3.11 1.00
C ASN A 175 -23.77 -3.30 -0.36
N GLU A 176 -24.78 -4.16 -0.39
CA GLU A 176 -25.59 -4.45 -1.57
C GLU A 176 -26.94 -3.72 -1.49
N PRO A 177 -27.49 -3.20 -2.60
CA PRO A 177 -28.77 -2.52 -2.58
C PRO A 177 -29.89 -3.38 -1.98
N GLY A 178 -30.65 -2.82 -1.05
CA GLY A 178 -31.80 -3.47 -0.42
C GLY A 178 -31.48 -4.42 0.74
N ASN A 179 -30.21 -4.58 1.13
CA ASN A 179 -29.87 -5.39 2.29
C ASN A 179 -30.17 -4.66 3.63
N MET A 180 -30.39 -5.43 4.70
CA MET A 180 -30.61 -4.91 6.05
C MET A 180 -29.29 -4.72 6.82
N LEU A 181 -28.21 -4.38 6.12
CA LEU A 181 -26.85 -4.36 6.65
C LEU A 181 -26.72 -3.50 7.91
N GLY A 182 -27.37 -2.34 7.96
CA GLY A 182 -27.35 -1.47 9.14
C GLY A 182 -27.83 -2.17 10.42
N MET A 183 -28.86 -3.03 10.33
CA MET A 183 -29.37 -3.79 11.48
C MET A 183 -28.44 -4.94 11.86
N GLU A 184 -27.86 -5.63 10.89
CA GLU A 184 -26.87 -6.70 11.14
C GLU A 184 -25.62 -6.15 11.84
N LEU A 185 -25.13 -4.98 11.40
CA LEU A 185 -24.00 -4.30 12.01
C LEU A 185 -24.34 -3.80 13.42
N ALA A 186 -25.53 -3.23 13.63
CA ALA A 186 -25.97 -2.80 14.95
C ALA A 186 -26.04 -3.97 15.93
N ARG A 187 -26.56 -5.12 15.48
CA ARG A 187 -26.60 -6.37 16.27
C ARG A 187 -25.20 -6.87 16.59
N ALA A 188 -24.29 -6.89 15.61
CA ALA A 188 -22.91 -7.30 15.83
C ALA A 188 -22.20 -6.45 16.90
N ILE A 189 -22.44 -5.13 16.91
CA ILE A 189 -21.91 -4.24 17.95
C ILE A 189 -22.55 -4.55 19.32
N GLN A 190 -23.86 -4.77 19.37
CA GLN A 190 -24.56 -5.12 20.62
C GLN A 190 -24.07 -6.45 21.21
N GLU A 191 -23.67 -7.40 20.37
CA GLU A 191 -23.07 -8.68 20.77
C GLU A 191 -21.59 -8.57 21.18
N GLY A 192 -21.03 -7.35 21.27
CA GLY A 192 -19.64 -7.11 21.69
C GLY A 192 -18.63 -7.11 20.54
N GLY A 193 -19.08 -7.23 19.29
CA GLY A 193 -18.24 -7.21 18.10
C GLY A 193 -17.72 -5.81 17.73
N VAL A 194 -16.68 -5.78 16.91
CA VAL A 194 -16.10 -4.56 16.34
C VAL A 194 -16.49 -4.44 14.88
N VAL A 195 -17.21 -3.38 14.52
CA VAL A 195 -17.58 -3.10 13.12
C VAL A 195 -16.56 -2.15 12.51
N ALA A 196 -15.80 -2.64 11.52
CA ALA A 196 -14.76 -1.89 10.82
C ALA A 196 -15.28 -1.29 9.51
N ILE A 197 -15.26 0.04 9.39
CA ILE A 197 -15.81 0.79 8.26
C ILE A 197 -14.78 1.80 7.73
N GLN A 198 -14.72 1.97 6.41
CA GLN A 198 -13.99 3.08 5.78
C GLN A 198 -14.91 4.32 5.70
N GLY A 199 -14.51 5.42 6.35
CA GLY A 199 -15.30 6.63 6.58
C GLY A 199 -14.93 7.84 5.73
N ASP A 200 -14.29 7.64 4.57
CA ASP A 200 -13.61 8.71 3.81
C ASP A 200 -14.15 8.92 2.39
N ARG A 201 -15.11 8.10 1.93
CA ARG A 201 -15.78 8.27 0.64
C ARG A 201 -17.13 7.57 0.59
N ILE A 202 -17.95 7.98 -0.37
CA ILE A 202 -19.28 7.42 -0.63
C ILE A 202 -19.24 6.66 -1.95
N LEU A 203 -19.76 5.43 -1.94
CA LEU A 203 -20.02 4.64 -3.13
C LEU A 203 -21.43 4.07 -3.05
N PHE A 204 -22.09 3.93 -4.19
CA PHE A 204 -23.45 3.38 -4.29
C PHE A 204 -24.46 4.14 -3.40
N ASP A 205 -25.46 3.44 -2.85
CA ASP A 205 -26.58 4.01 -2.09
C ASP A 205 -26.25 4.28 -0.61
N VAL A 206 -25.02 4.66 -0.29
CA VAL A 206 -24.64 5.01 1.08
C VAL A 206 -25.15 6.41 1.42
N SER A 207 -25.89 6.52 2.53
CA SER A 207 -26.43 7.80 3.01
C SER A 207 -25.30 8.83 3.24
N PRO A 208 -25.34 9.99 2.55
CA PRO A 208 -24.30 10.99 2.64
C PRO A 208 -24.47 11.90 3.86
N MET A 209 -23.35 12.44 4.33
CA MET A 209 -23.29 13.60 5.20
C MET A 209 -22.29 14.59 4.59
N GLU A 210 -22.78 15.79 4.26
CA GLU A 210 -21.93 16.85 3.74
C GLU A 210 -21.26 17.62 4.88
N LEU A 211 -19.94 17.77 4.78
CA LEU A 211 -19.11 18.52 5.71
C LEU A 211 -18.25 19.53 4.95
N ILE A 212 -17.80 20.55 5.66
CA ILE A 212 -16.81 21.50 5.14
C ILE A 212 -15.43 20.87 5.29
N TYR A 213 -14.70 20.68 4.19
CA TYR A 213 -13.32 20.20 4.23
C TYR A 213 -12.35 21.36 4.54
N ARG A 214 -12.54 22.47 3.82
CA ARG A 214 -11.89 23.77 4.02
C ARG A 214 -12.84 24.87 3.53
N GLU A 215 -12.51 26.13 3.78
CA GLU A 215 -13.26 27.27 3.27
C GLU A 215 -13.56 27.14 1.77
N GLY A 216 -14.84 27.25 1.41
CA GLY A 216 -15.32 27.13 0.03
C GLY A 216 -15.25 25.72 -0.59
N ILE A 217 -14.85 24.69 0.17
CA ILE A 217 -14.73 23.31 -0.31
C ILE A 217 -15.47 22.36 0.62
N THR A 218 -16.49 21.70 0.08
CA THR A 218 -17.23 20.65 0.77
C THR A 218 -16.87 19.28 0.24
N TRP A 219 -17.21 18.26 1.02
CA TRP A 219 -17.17 16.87 0.61
C TRP A 219 -18.20 16.07 1.39
N GLN A 220 -18.47 14.86 0.91
CA GLN A 220 -19.45 13.97 1.53
C GLN A 220 -18.76 12.73 2.09
N ILE A 221 -19.09 12.41 3.34
CA ILE A 221 -18.63 11.20 4.02
C ILE A 221 -19.83 10.31 4.39
N PRO A 222 -19.64 8.99 4.59
CA PRO A 222 -20.74 8.11 4.94
C PRO A 222 -21.32 8.45 6.32
N ARG A 223 -22.65 8.63 6.40
CA ARG A 223 -23.38 8.87 7.66
C ARG A 223 -23.46 7.63 8.57
N GLY A 224 -23.39 6.44 7.98
CA GLY A 224 -23.62 5.15 8.64
C GLY A 224 -22.84 4.92 9.95
N PRO A 225 -21.52 5.16 10.01
CA PRO A 225 -20.73 4.98 11.23
C PRO A 225 -21.25 5.78 12.44
N PHE A 226 -21.63 7.03 12.22
CA PHE A 226 -22.13 7.93 13.28
C PHE A 226 -23.53 7.53 13.75
N LEU A 227 -24.38 7.09 12.81
CA LEU A 227 -25.69 6.55 13.14
C LEU A 227 -25.59 5.25 13.94
N LEU A 228 -24.70 4.33 13.53
CA LEU A 228 -24.46 3.07 14.23
C LEU A 228 -23.97 3.32 15.65
N ALA A 229 -22.98 4.19 15.82
CA ALA A 229 -22.47 4.57 17.13
C ALA A 229 -23.54 5.20 18.03
N LEU A 230 -24.38 6.10 17.47
CA LEU A 230 -25.49 6.71 18.21
C LEU A 230 -26.51 5.67 18.70
N VAL A 231 -26.94 4.76 17.82
CA VAL A 231 -27.98 3.75 18.13
C VAL A 231 -27.47 2.70 19.12
N THR A 232 -26.22 2.27 18.96
CA THR A 232 -25.61 1.22 19.78
C THR A 232 -24.93 1.76 21.03
N LYS A 233 -24.77 3.09 21.15
CA LYS A 233 -23.99 3.77 22.18
C LYS A 233 -22.52 3.30 22.22
N ALA A 234 -22.02 2.85 21.07
CA ALA A 234 -20.64 2.41 20.91
C ALA A 234 -19.71 3.59 20.64
N LEU A 235 -18.46 3.48 21.11
CA LEU A 235 -17.41 4.41 20.74
C LEU A 235 -16.98 4.19 19.30
N ILE A 236 -16.67 5.29 18.61
CA ILE A 236 -15.99 5.27 17.32
C ILE A 236 -14.49 5.37 17.60
N HIS A 237 -13.70 4.41 17.12
CA HIS A 237 -12.25 4.37 17.23
C HIS A 237 -11.62 4.73 15.88
N PRO A 238 -11.07 5.94 15.71
CA PRO A 238 -10.29 6.31 14.54
C PRO A 238 -8.98 5.54 14.51
N VAL A 239 -8.79 4.67 13.52
CA VAL A 239 -7.57 3.88 13.36
C VAL A 239 -7.15 3.85 11.90
N PHE A 240 -5.91 4.25 11.62
CA PHE A 240 -5.36 4.33 10.27
C PHE A 240 -4.16 3.41 10.14
N ILE A 241 -3.98 2.85 8.93
CA ILE A 241 -2.81 2.05 8.59
C ILE A 241 -2.00 2.81 7.56
N VAL A 242 -0.71 3.03 7.84
CA VAL A 242 0.18 3.81 7.00
C VAL A 242 1.45 3.01 6.74
N ARG A 243 1.89 2.93 5.48
CA ARG A 243 3.16 2.33 5.09
C ARG A 243 4.29 3.33 5.33
N MET A 244 5.28 2.96 6.13
CA MET A 244 6.43 3.81 6.45
C MET A 244 7.64 3.52 5.55
N GLY A 245 7.66 2.36 4.91
CA GLY A 245 8.75 1.93 4.04
C GLY A 245 8.54 0.52 3.51
N TYR A 246 9.59 -0.10 2.99
CA TYR A 246 9.54 -1.48 2.53
C TYR A 246 9.14 -2.41 3.69
N ARG A 247 7.96 -3.04 3.57
CA ARG A 247 7.38 -3.95 4.56
C ARG A 247 7.33 -3.38 5.99
N ARG A 248 7.27 -2.05 6.12
CA ARG A 248 7.17 -1.35 7.40
C ARG A 248 5.85 -0.60 7.42
N TYR A 249 4.99 -0.94 8.35
CA TYR A 249 3.66 -0.36 8.51
C TYR A 249 3.49 0.22 9.90
N ARG A 250 2.62 1.21 10.01
CA ARG A 250 2.33 1.93 11.23
C ARG A 250 0.82 1.97 11.44
N VAL A 251 0.38 1.56 12.63
CA VAL A 251 -0.97 1.81 13.13
C VAL A 251 -0.97 3.18 13.78
N VAL A 252 -1.90 4.03 13.37
CA VAL A 252 -2.13 5.34 13.99
C VAL A 252 -3.54 5.33 14.57
N ALA A 253 -3.64 5.23 15.90
CA ALA A 253 -4.90 5.30 16.62
C ALA A 253 -5.06 6.70 17.24
N ALA A 254 -6.21 7.33 17.02
CA ALA A 254 -6.55 8.59 17.67
C ALA A 254 -7.53 8.37 18.82
N ALA A 255 -7.78 9.43 19.60
CA ALA A 255 -8.75 9.41 20.67
C ALA A 255 -10.13 8.93 20.17
N PRO A 256 -10.82 8.04 20.91
CA PRO A 256 -12.17 7.62 20.54
C PRO A 256 -13.15 8.79 20.50
N ILE A 257 -14.09 8.73 19.55
CA ILE A 257 -15.16 9.71 19.38
C ILE A 257 -16.45 9.11 19.96
N GLU A 258 -17.02 9.82 20.93
CA GLU A 258 -18.35 9.52 21.45
C GLU A 258 -19.41 10.33 20.68
N VAL A 259 -20.55 9.69 20.39
CA VAL A 259 -21.72 10.35 19.80
C VAL A 259 -22.74 10.62 20.92
N THR A 260 -22.62 11.78 21.54
CA THR A 260 -23.46 12.16 22.68
C THR A 260 -24.76 12.80 22.21
N LEU A 261 -25.89 12.22 22.63
CA LEU A 261 -27.20 12.82 22.44
C LEU A 261 -27.43 13.90 23.50
N GLN A 262 -27.57 15.15 23.07
CA GLN A 262 -27.85 16.31 23.93
C GLN A 262 -29.28 16.25 24.50
N ALA A 263 -29.58 17.12 25.46
CA ALA A 263 -30.89 17.14 26.15
C ALA A 263 -32.08 17.42 25.21
N ASP A 264 -31.83 18.14 24.11
CA ASP A 264 -32.79 18.41 23.03
C ASP A 264 -33.11 17.19 22.15
N ARG A 265 -32.38 16.08 22.34
CA ARG A 265 -32.50 14.82 21.61
C ARG A 265 -32.33 14.96 20.09
N ASP A 266 -31.59 15.96 19.63
CA ASP A 266 -31.29 16.11 18.21
C ASP A 266 -30.24 15.07 17.76
N LYS A 267 -30.76 14.00 17.14
CA LYS A 267 -29.93 12.90 16.61
C LYS A 267 -29.05 13.34 15.45
N GLU A 268 -29.48 14.31 14.65
CA GLU A 268 -28.74 14.76 13.48
C GLU A 268 -27.58 15.66 13.91
N ALA A 269 -27.83 16.59 14.83
CA ALA A 269 -26.78 17.41 15.44
C ALA A 269 -25.72 16.55 16.15
N ALA A 270 -26.14 15.54 16.92
CA ALA A 270 -25.21 14.61 17.58
C ALA A 270 -24.31 13.86 16.58
N GLN A 271 -24.89 13.34 15.49
CA GLN A 271 -24.13 12.68 14.43
C GLN A 271 -23.17 13.65 13.73
N ARG A 272 -23.64 14.86 13.42
CA ARG A 272 -22.84 15.89 12.75
C ARG A 272 -21.65 16.33 13.62
N ALA A 273 -21.84 16.53 14.91
CA ALA A 273 -20.77 16.89 15.83
C ALA A 273 -19.66 15.80 15.91
N ALA A 274 -20.05 14.52 15.94
CA ALA A 274 -19.10 13.42 15.88
C ALA A 274 -18.39 13.32 14.51
N ALA A 275 -19.12 13.61 13.44
CA ALA A 275 -18.60 13.62 12.08
C ALA A 275 -17.58 14.75 11.85
N GLU A 276 -17.78 15.93 12.44
CA GLU A 276 -16.81 17.02 12.38
C GLU A 276 -15.51 16.67 13.14
N LYS A 277 -15.61 15.99 14.30
CA LYS A 277 -14.41 15.47 14.99
C LYS A 277 -13.64 14.48 14.11
N TRP A 278 -14.36 13.56 13.45
CA TRP A 278 -13.77 12.64 12.48
C TRP A 278 -13.13 13.38 11.30
N ASN A 279 -13.81 14.39 10.75
CA ASN A 279 -13.34 15.22 9.64
C ASN A 279 -11.98 15.87 9.95
N VAL A 280 -11.82 16.44 11.16
CA VAL A 280 -10.55 17.04 11.61
C VAL A 280 -9.43 15.99 11.67
N ILE A 281 -9.69 14.83 12.28
CA ILE A 281 -8.69 13.74 12.40
C ILE A 281 -8.32 13.20 11.01
N LEU A 282 -9.33 12.89 10.19
CA LEU A 282 -9.18 12.35 8.85
C LEU A 282 -8.38 13.30 7.95
N ARG A 283 -8.70 14.60 7.98
CA ARG A 283 -7.99 15.64 7.23
C ARG A 283 -6.50 15.68 7.59
N SER A 284 -6.18 15.71 8.88
CA SER A 284 -4.80 15.70 9.37
C SER A 284 -4.00 14.51 8.85
N VAL A 285 -4.57 13.30 8.92
CA VAL A 285 -3.91 12.07 8.46
C VAL A 285 -3.80 12.03 6.94
N MET A 286 -4.86 12.44 6.21
CA MET A 286 -4.87 12.51 4.75
C MET A 286 -3.82 13.48 4.20
N GLU A 287 -3.66 14.66 4.80
CA GLU A 287 -2.67 15.65 4.37
C GLU A 287 -1.25 15.20 4.65
N ARG A 288 -1.01 14.62 5.84
CA ARG A 288 0.30 14.11 6.24
C ARG A 288 0.74 12.90 5.40
N HIS A 289 -0.20 12.01 5.08
CA HIS A 289 0.07 10.73 4.40
C HIS A 289 -0.60 10.64 3.02
N TRP A 290 -0.74 11.78 2.32
CA TRP A 290 -1.44 11.91 1.04
C TRP A 290 -1.03 10.89 -0.03
N ARG A 291 0.22 10.42 0.00
CA ARG A 291 0.77 9.41 -0.95
C ARG A 291 0.03 8.08 -0.89
N GLN A 292 -0.70 7.85 0.19
CA GLN A 292 -1.28 6.56 0.51
C GLN A 292 -2.79 6.61 0.67
N TRP A 293 -3.42 7.76 0.39
CA TRP A 293 -4.87 7.86 0.35
C TRP A 293 -5.36 7.44 -1.03
N PHE A 294 -6.00 6.27 -1.09
CA PHE A 294 -6.32 5.51 -2.29
C PHE A 294 -7.77 5.72 -2.73
N VAL A 295 -8.14 6.99 -2.88
CA VAL A 295 -9.45 7.40 -3.39
C VAL A 295 -9.29 7.85 -4.84
N PHE A 296 -9.84 7.04 -5.75
CA PHE A 296 -9.69 7.18 -7.20
C PHE A 296 -10.94 7.79 -7.87
N GLU A 297 -11.82 8.36 -7.05
CA GLU A 297 -13.02 9.11 -7.44
C GLU A 297 -12.88 10.57 -6.99
N PRO A 298 -13.43 11.55 -7.72
CA PRO A 298 -13.47 12.93 -7.24
C PRO A 298 -14.42 13.02 -6.03
N VAL A 299 -13.93 13.55 -4.90
CA VAL A 299 -14.74 13.62 -3.65
C VAL A 299 -14.99 15.04 -3.17
N PHE A 300 -14.25 16.03 -3.65
CA PHE A 300 -14.41 17.42 -3.26
C PHE A 300 -15.28 18.19 -4.24
N GLN A 301 -16.08 19.09 -3.69
CA GLN A 301 -16.95 20.00 -4.43
C GLN A 301 -16.65 21.43 -3.99
N LYS A 302 -16.61 22.36 -4.94
CA LYS A 302 -16.58 23.79 -4.62
C LYS A 302 -18.00 24.22 -4.25
N VAL A 303 -18.13 24.99 -3.18
CA VAL A 303 -19.41 25.62 -2.85
C VAL A 303 -19.77 26.56 -4.01
N GLY A 304 -20.86 26.26 -4.71
CA GLY A 304 -21.40 27.17 -5.73
C GLY A 304 -21.99 28.41 -5.06
N GLU A 305 -21.94 29.56 -5.74
CA GLU A 305 -22.70 30.76 -5.41
C GLU A 305 -24.21 30.47 -5.53
N SER A 306 -24.77 29.73 -4.57
CA SER A 306 -26.21 29.53 -4.47
C SER A 306 -26.60 29.21 -3.03
N GLY A 307 -26.99 30.27 -2.31
CA GLY A 307 -27.74 30.21 -1.08
C GLY A 307 -26.87 30.22 0.19
N GLU A 308 -26.61 31.42 0.70
CA GLU A 308 -26.20 31.62 2.09
C GLU A 308 -27.12 30.84 3.03
N ARG A 309 -26.56 29.80 3.65
CA ARG A 309 -26.99 29.37 4.97
C ARG A 309 -25.76 29.50 5.87
N GLN A 310 -25.57 30.70 6.39
CA GLN A 310 -24.55 31.00 7.38
C GLN A 310 -24.83 30.13 8.61
N THR A 311 -23.98 29.14 8.84
CA THR A 311 -23.88 28.45 10.13
C THR A 311 -22.66 29.05 10.81
N PRO A 312 -22.71 29.47 12.08
CA PRO A 312 -21.55 30.08 12.71
C PRO A 312 -20.45 29.02 12.81
N VAL A 313 -19.31 29.30 12.18
CA VAL A 313 -18.07 28.56 12.40
C VAL A 313 -17.65 28.88 13.83
N ALA A 314 -17.78 27.90 14.73
CA ALA A 314 -17.11 27.97 16.00
C ALA A 314 -15.61 27.87 15.73
N ASP A 315 -14.85 28.88 16.15
CA ASP A 315 -13.38 28.84 16.21
C ASP A 315 -12.98 27.54 16.90
N THR A 316 -12.55 26.56 16.11
CA THR A 316 -12.05 25.31 16.62
C THR A 316 -10.55 25.45 16.65
N PRO A 317 -9.88 25.29 17.81
CA PRO A 317 -8.43 25.27 17.83
C PRO A 317 -7.99 24.11 16.93
N GLU A 318 -7.25 24.42 15.87
CA GLU A 318 -6.38 23.44 15.23
C GLU A 318 -5.40 22.99 16.29
N ALA A 319 -5.72 21.91 17.00
CA ALA A 319 -4.73 21.09 17.66
C ALA A 319 -4.29 20.08 16.59
N PRO A 320 -3.11 20.26 15.96
CA PRO A 320 -2.51 19.17 15.21
C PRO A 320 -2.36 18.00 16.18
N LEU A 321 -2.46 16.77 15.67
CA LEU A 321 -1.86 15.64 16.38
C LEU A 321 -0.38 15.99 16.57
N GLU A 322 -0.03 16.43 17.78
CA GLU A 322 1.32 16.79 18.20
C GLU A 322 2.26 15.64 17.85
N GLU A 323 3.41 16.01 17.32
CA GLU A 323 4.29 15.12 16.59
C GLU A 323 5.07 14.22 17.56
N GLN A 324 4.46 13.13 18.04
CA GLN A 324 5.25 11.98 18.47
C GLN A 324 5.95 11.42 17.22
N GLN A 325 7.22 11.72 16.99
CA GLN A 325 7.96 11.11 15.86
C GLN A 325 8.34 9.66 16.14
N THR A 326 8.52 9.34 17.43
CA THR A 326 8.84 8.01 17.94
C THR A 326 7.57 7.19 18.17
N PRO A 327 7.50 5.96 17.63
CA PRO A 327 6.36 5.09 17.91
C PRO A 327 6.34 4.67 19.37
N ASP A 328 5.13 4.55 19.95
CA ASP A 328 4.93 4.05 21.31
C ASP A 328 5.44 2.61 21.44
N ARG A 329 5.29 1.83 20.35
CA ARG A 329 5.64 0.41 20.32
C ARG A 329 6.11 -0.04 18.94
N ILE A 330 7.04 -0.99 18.92
CA ILE A 330 7.56 -1.63 17.71
C ILE A 330 7.39 -3.14 17.81
N ILE A 331 6.82 -3.76 16.77
CA ILE A 331 6.68 -5.22 16.63
C ILE A 331 7.51 -5.63 15.39
N PRO A 332 8.67 -6.27 15.56
CA PRO A 332 9.55 -6.61 14.45
C PRO A 332 8.98 -7.74 13.59
N ALA A 333 9.29 -7.71 12.29
CA ALA A 333 8.98 -8.82 11.37
C ALA A 333 9.76 -10.09 11.78
N GLU A 334 9.09 -11.24 11.78
CA GLU A 334 9.72 -12.53 12.12
C GLU A 334 10.80 -12.93 11.09
N SER A 335 10.66 -12.53 9.83
CA SER A 335 11.64 -12.82 8.76
C SER A 335 12.83 -11.82 8.70
N GLY A 336 12.93 -10.89 9.65
CA GLY A 336 13.58 -9.58 9.49
C GLY A 336 15.11 -9.50 9.38
N ARG A 337 15.89 -10.57 9.59
CA ARG A 337 17.37 -10.46 9.53
C ARG A 337 17.97 -10.48 8.12
N ALA A 338 17.20 -10.82 7.08
CA ALA A 338 17.68 -10.90 5.70
C ALA A 338 17.49 -9.60 4.89
N ALA A 339 16.58 -8.71 5.29
CA ALA A 339 16.15 -7.55 4.48
C ALA A 339 17.18 -6.41 4.48
N GLY A 340 17.93 -6.21 5.57
CA GLY A 340 18.96 -5.15 5.66
C GLY A 340 20.13 -5.38 4.70
N VAL A 341 20.63 -6.62 4.64
CA VAL A 341 21.72 -7.05 3.73
C VAL A 341 21.28 -6.98 2.26
N ALA A 342 20.01 -7.31 2.01
CA ALA A 342 19.38 -7.28 0.70
C ALA A 342 19.22 -5.85 0.13
N LEU A 343 18.86 -4.86 0.96
CA LEU A 343 18.69 -3.48 0.53
C LEU A 343 20.03 -2.82 0.13
N THR A 344 21.09 -3.07 0.91
CA THR A 344 22.46 -2.65 0.58
C THR A 344 22.97 -3.31 -0.71
N PHE A 345 22.57 -4.55 -0.97
CA PHE A 345 22.93 -5.29 -2.17
C PHE A 345 22.30 -4.70 -3.44
N SER A 346 21.00 -4.37 -3.41
CA SER A 346 20.31 -3.75 -4.56
C SER A 346 20.73 -2.31 -4.83
N ALA A 347 21.01 -1.52 -3.79
CA ALA A 347 21.52 -0.16 -3.93
C ALA A 347 22.92 -0.15 -4.59
N ALA A 348 23.79 -1.08 -4.19
CA ALA A 348 25.13 -1.21 -4.77
C ALA A 348 25.09 -1.65 -6.24
N ILE A 349 24.24 -2.63 -6.61
CA ILE A 349 24.11 -3.12 -7.99
C ILE A 349 23.54 -2.05 -8.91
N GLY A 350 22.47 -1.35 -8.49
CA GLY A 350 21.82 -0.31 -9.29
C GLY A 350 22.68 0.94 -9.49
N CYS A 351 23.45 1.34 -8.47
CA CYS A 351 24.39 2.45 -8.60
C CYS A 351 25.60 2.10 -9.49
N TRP A 352 26.12 0.86 -9.39
CA TRP A 352 27.26 0.41 -10.19
C TRP A 352 26.94 0.33 -11.70
N SER A 353 25.82 -0.30 -12.08
CA SER A 353 25.46 -0.40 -13.50
C SER A 353 25.05 0.94 -14.10
N GLY A 354 24.39 1.81 -13.32
CA GLY A 354 24.01 3.16 -13.77
C GLY A 354 25.21 4.07 -14.04
N LEU A 355 26.23 4.06 -13.18
CA LEU A 355 27.41 4.93 -13.30
C LEU A 355 28.36 4.51 -14.43
N VAL A 356 28.62 3.21 -14.59
CA VAL A 356 29.44 2.69 -15.70
C VAL A 356 28.75 2.96 -17.04
N MET A 357 27.42 2.87 -17.08
CA MET A 357 26.64 3.06 -18.31
C MET A 357 26.47 4.53 -18.70
N LEU A 358 26.21 5.43 -17.74
CA LEU A 358 26.09 6.86 -18.01
C LEU A 358 27.38 7.38 -18.65
N ARG A 359 28.54 6.91 -18.18
CA ARG A 359 29.84 7.24 -18.75
C ARG A 359 30.03 6.67 -20.16
N TRP A 360 29.71 5.39 -20.39
CA TRP A 360 29.82 4.77 -21.73
C TRP A 360 28.93 5.47 -22.77
N LEU A 361 27.70 5.84 -22.39
CA LEU A 361 26.79 6.57 -23.26
C LEU A 361 27.29 7.99 -23.53
N LEU A 362 27.85 8.68 -22.53
CA LEU A 362 28.45 10.02 -22.70
C LEU A 362 29.71 9.99 -23.57
N GLU A 363 30.58 8.99 -23.43
CA GLU A 363 31.80 8.83 -24.24
C GLU A 363 31.49 8.51 -25.71
N ARG A 364 30.39 7.80 -25.98
CA ARG A 364 30.00 7.35 -27.33
C ARG A 364 29.04 8.29 -28.06
N SER A 365 28.46 9.28 -27.37
CA SER A 365 27.50 10.26 -27.92
C SER A 365 28.07 11.67 -28.09
N ILE A 366 29.38 11.84 -27.94
CA ILE A 366 30.08 13.12 -28.18
C ILE A 366 29.82 13.58 -29.63
N GLY A 367 29.11 14.70 -29.78
CA GLY A 367 28.87 15.35 -31.07
C GLY A 367 27.53 15.08 -31.76
N CYS A 368 26.64 14.24 -31.20
CA CYS A 368 25.31 14.02 -31.79
C CYS A 368 24.18 13.93 -30.74
N THR A 369 23.38 15.00 -30.67
CA THR A 369 22.25 15.14 -29.72
C THR A 369 21.17 14.08 -29.92
N GLY A 370 20.93 13.64 -31.16
CA GLY A 370 19.98 12.56 -31.46
C GLY A 370 20.43 11.20 -30.92
N CYS A 371 21.71 10.87 -31.04
CA CYS A 371 22.30 9.66 -30.47
C CYS A 371 22.32 9.71 -28.95
N MET A 372 22.56 10.89 -28.35
CA MET A 372 22.49 11.09 -26.90
C MET A 372 21.07 10.85 -26.37
N ILE A 373 20.04 11.43 -27.01
CA ILE A 373 18.64 11.27 -26.61
C ILE A 373 18.18 9.81 -26.78
N GLY A 374 18.52 9.18 -27.91
CA GLY A 374 18.23 7.75 -28.13
C GLY A 374 18.93 6.85 -27.10
N SER A 375 20.18 7.18 -26.75
CA SER A 375 20.95 6.48 -25.72
C SER A 375 20.37 6.66 -24.31
N VAL A 376 19.85 7.83 -23.97
CA VAL A 376 19.25 8.08 -22.65
C VAL A 376 17.84 7.48 -22.52
N LEU A 377 17.07 7.39 -23.61
CA LEU A 377 15.67 6.93 -23.57
C LEU A 377 15.51 5.45 -23.91
N VAL A 378 16.19 4.95 -24.94
CA VAL A 378 16.01 3.59 -25.46
C VAL A 378 16.91 2.60 -24.75
N TRP A 379 18.13 3.00 -24.40
CA TRP A 379 19.11 2.09 -23.81
C TRP A 379 18.73 1.59 -22.41
N PRO A 380 18.17 2.41 -21.48
CA PRO A 380 17.72 1.87 -20.19
C PRO A 380 16.65 0.80 -20.36
N ILE A 381 15.80 0.93 -21.38
CA ILE A 381 14.77 -0.08 -21.71
C ILE A 381 15.42 -1.35 -22.26
N LEU A 382 16.36 -1.24 -23.20
CA LEU A 382 17.07 -2.41 -23.76
C LEU A 382 17.93 -3.11 -22.71
N TRP A 383 18.65 -2.36 -21.87
CA TRP A 383 19.44 -2.89 -20.77
C TRP A 383 18.55 -3.57 -19.72
N PHE A 384 17.42 -2.96 -19.38
CA PHE A 384 16.41 -3.57 -18.52
C PHE A 384 15.93 -4.90 -19.08
N LEU A 385 15.57 -4.95 -20.38
CA LEU A 385 15.14 -6.18 -21.03
C LEU A 385 16.25 -7.24 -21.03
N ALA A 386 17.51 -6.83 -21.22
CA ALA A 386 18.67 -7.72 -21.16
C ALA A 386 18.93 -8.26 -19.74
N MET A 387 18.80 -7.43 -18.69
CA MET A 387 18.93 -7.87 -17.30
C MET A 387 17.80 -8.80 -16.88
N VAL A 388 16.57 -8.52 -17.31
CA VAL A 388 15.43 -9.42 -17.10
C VAL A 388 15.66 -10.75 -17.81
N ALA A 389 16.14 -10.73 -19.06
CA ALA A 389 16.47 -11.95 -19.81
C ALA A 389 17.60 -12.74 -19.14
N LEU A 390 18.65 -12.07 -18.64
CA LEU A 390 19.75 -12.70 -17.92
C LEU A 390 19.30 -13.34 -16.61
N ALA A 391 18.51 -12.63 -15.81
CA ALA A 391 17.97 -13.13 -14.55
C ALA A 391 17.06 -14.33 -14.82
N GLN A 392 16.16 -14.23 -15.81
CA GLN A 392 15.27 -15.31 -16.19
C GLN A 392 16.05 -16.53 -16.71
N GLY A 393 17.05 -16.33 -17.57
CA GLY A 393 17.92 -17.40 -18.07
C GLY A 393 18.67 -18.11 -16.93
N SER A 394 19.18 -17.35 -15.96
CA SER A 394 19.90 -17.89 -14.80
C SER A 394 18.98 -18.71 -13.90
N LEU A 395 17.74 -18.27 -13.69
CA LEU A 395 16.71 -19.03 -12.97
C LEU A 395 16.36 -20.34 -13.68
N TRP A 396 16.22 -20.33 -15.00
CA TRP A 396 15.93 -21.54 -15.79
C TRP A 396 17.10 -22.52 -15.77
N ALA A 397 18.32 -22.02 -15.93
CA ALA A 397 19.55 -22.80 -15.83
C ALA A 397 19.72 -23.42 -14.44
N ALA A 398 19.46 -22.65 -13.38
CA ALA A 398 19.48 -23.16 -12.01
C ALA A 398 18.42 -24.23 -11.77
N LEU A 399 17.21 -24.06 -12.30
CA LEU A 399 16.14 -25.05 -12.18
C LEU A 399 16.51 -26.35 -12.89
N GLY A 400 17.08 -26.24 -14.10
CA GLY A 400 17.61 -27.38 -14.85
C GLY A 400 18.72 -28.09 -14.08
N PHE A 401 19.70 -27.33 -13.58
CA PHE A 401 20.83 -27.85 -12.81
C PHE A 401 20.38 -28.59 -11.53
N VAL A 402 19.50 -27.98 -10.74
CA VAL A 402 18.97 -28.59 -9.50
C VAL A 402 18.19 -29.87 -9.81
N LYS A 403 17.41 -29.89 -10.89
CA LYS A 403 16.69 -31.10 -11.33
C LYS A 403 17.63 -32.21 -11.80
N ILE A 404 18.66 -31.88 -12.57
CA ILE A 404 19.64 -32.83 -13.11
C ILE A 404 20.50 -33.42 -11.98
N THR A 405 20.97 -32.57 -11.07
CA THR A 405 21.84 -32.97 -9.94
C THR A 405 21.07 -33.53 -8.75
N ARG A 406 19.74 -33.52 -8.79
CA ARG A 406 18.84 -33.89 -7.68
C ARG A 406 19.14 -33.15 -6.37
N LEU A 407 19.63 -31.92 -6.47
CA LEU A 407 19.87 -31.09 -5.30
C LEU A 407 18.53 -30.72 -4.62
N PRO A 408 18.51 -30.59 -3.28
CA PRO A 408 17.34 -30.08 -2.58
C PRO A 408 17.00 -28.66 -3.05
N MET A 409 15.71 -28.37 -3.28
CA MET A 409 15.22 -27.08 -3.78
C MET A 409 15.66 -25.86 -2.95
N ARG A 410 16.02 -26.05 -1.67
CA ARG A 410 16.59 -24.99 -0.82
C ARG A 410 17.88 -24.36 -1.37
N HIS A 411 18.59 -25.04 -2.28
CA HIS A 411 19.81 -24.53 -2.91
C HIS A 411 19.54 -23.82 -4.25
N TYR A 412 18.29 -23.77 -4.72
CA TYR A 412 17.93 -23.16 -6.00
C TYR A 412 18.36 -21.70 -6.09
N ASP A 413 18.04 -20.90 -5.07
CA ASP A 413 18.39 -19.48 -5.04
C ASP A 413 19.91 -19.28 -5.07
N LEU A 414 20.66 -20.12 -4.34
CA LEU A 414 22.12 -20.07 -4.33
C LEU A 414 22.71 -20.39 -5.71
N VAL A 415 22.19 -21.42 -6.38
CA VAL A 415 22.62 -21.81 -7.73
C VAL A 415 22.27 -20.72 -8.74
N ALA A 416 21.07 -20.16 -8.69
CA ALA A 416 20.65 -19.06 -9.56
C ALA A 416 21.51 -17.80 -9.38
N CYS A 417 21.80 -17.44 -8.13
CA CYS A 417 22.71 -16.35 -7.80
C CYS A 417 24.11 -16.64 -8.35
N SER A 418 24.63 -17.85 -8.18
CA SER A 418 25.98 -18.23 -8.63
C SER A 418 26.11 -18.20 -10.16
N ILE A 419 25.09 -18.66 -10.89
CA ILE A 419 25.06 -18.59 -12.36
C ILE A 419 25.01 -17.13 -12.83
N THR A 420 24.14 -16.32 -12.23
CA THR A 420 24.04 -14.88 -12.53
C THR A 420 25.39 -14.20 -12.29
N LEU A 421 26.04 -14.54 -11.17
CA LEU A 421 27.35 -14.04 -10.78
C LEU A 421 28.43 -14.38 -11.81
N ALA A 422 28.46 -15.63 -12.26
CA ALA A 422 29.43 -16.11 -13.22
C ALA A 422 29.29 -15.40 -14.57
N VAL A 423 28.06 -15.19 -15.04
CA VAL A 423 27.82 -14.48 -16.31
C VAL A 423 28.20 -13.01 -16.19
N LEU A 424 27.84 -12.33 -15.11
CA LEU A 424 28.24 -10.93 -14.88
C LEU A 424 29.77 -10.79 -14.74
N SER A 425 30.42 -11.77 -14.10
CA SER A 425 31.88 -11.80 -13.95
C SER A 425 32.58 -12.02 -15.29
N ALA A 426 32.02 -12.87 -16.17
CA ALA A 426 32.54 -13.07 -17.52
C ALA A 426 32.42 -11.80 -18.37
N VAL A 427 31.31 -11.07 -18.26
CA VAL A 427 31.14 -9.76 -18.91
C VAL A 427 32.16 -8.75 -18.37
N ALA A 428 32.33 -8.67 -17.05
CA ALA A 428 33.32 -7.79 -16.44
C ALA A 428 34.76 -8.14 -16.86
N TRP A 429 35.08 -9.43 -17.01
CA TRP A 429 36.38 -9.92 -17.47
C TRP A 429 36.65 -9.56 -18.94
N GLN A 430 35.63 -9.67 -19.79
CA GLN A 430 35.71 -9.28 -21.20
C GLN A 430 35.98 -7.77 -21.33
N GLU A 431 35.30 -6.95 -20.52
CA GLU A 431 35.52 -5.50 -20.47
C GLU A 431 36.91 -5.12 -19.92
N TYR A 432 37.48 -5.93 -19.02
CA TYR A 432 38.85 -5.76 -18.56
C TYR A 432 39.87 -6.05 -19.68
N HIS A 433 39.67 -7.14 -20.43
CA HIS A 433 40.55 -7.53 -21.54
C HIS A 433 40.53 -6.54 -22.71
N SER A 434 39.43 -5.80 -22.89
CA SER A 434 39.33 -4.71 -23.87
C SER A 434 40.01 -3.40 -23.43
N GLY A 435 40.74 -3.41 -22.30
CA GLY A 435 41.62 -2.30 -21.89
C GLY A 435 41.04 -1.32 -20.88
N CYS A 436 40.07 -1.74 -20.04
CA CYS A 436 39.42 -0.87 -19.06
C CYS A 436 39.89 -1.15 -17.60
N PRO A 437 40.74 -0.31 -16.98
CA PRO A 437 41.34 -0.60 -15.66
C PRO A 437 40.40 -0.36 -14.46
N MET A 438 39.35 0.45 -14.64
CA MET A 438 38.47 0.87 -13.53
C MET A 438 37.41 -0.19 -13.17
N GLY A 439 37.02 -1.05 -14.13
CA GLY A 439 36.11 -2.18 -13.90
C GLY A 439 36.70 -3.25 -12.98
N TRP A 440 38.02 -3.38 -12.95
CA TRP A 440 38.74 -4.37 -12.13
C TRP A 440 38.71 -4.03 -10.64
N TRP A 441 39.04 -2.79 -10.26
CA TRP A 441 39.05 -2.37 -8.85
C TRP A 441 37.66 -2.39 -8.20
N LEU A 442 36.61 -2.09 -8.98
CA LEU A 442 35.23 -2.16 -8.51
C LEU A 442 34.69 -3.60 -8.47
N GLY A 443 35.12 -4.48 -9.38
CA GLY A 443 34.87 -5.93 -9.31
C GLY A 443 35.54 -6.60 -8.10
N VAL A 444 36.74 -6.16 -7.73
CA VAL A 444 37.45 -6.63 -6.52
C VAL A 444 36.74 -6.16 -5.24
N LEU A 445 36.32 -4.89 -5.16
CA LEU A 445 35.52 -4.37 -4.04
C LEU A 445 34.18 -5.12 -3.90
N TRP A 446 33.60 -5.55 -5.01
CA TRP A 446 32.40 -6.39 -5.06
C TRP A 446 32.65 -7.83 -4.55
N PHE A 447 33.76 -8.48 -4.93
CA PHE A 447 34.16 -9.79 -4.40
C PHE A 447 34.37 -9.78 -2.88
N VAL A 448 34.98 -8.71 -2.36
CA VAL A 448 35.21 -8.53 -0.92
C VAL A 448 33.89 -8.27 -0.17
N GLY A 449 33.02 -7.40 -0.70
CA GLY A 449 31.71 -7.14 -0.10
C GLY A 449 30.77 -8.36 -0.11
N LEU A 450 30.82 -9.18 -1.16
CA LEU A 450 30.03 -10.41 -1.30
C LEU A 450 30.53 -11.54 -0.40
N GLY A 451 31.86 -11.69 -0.24
CA GLY A 451 32.45 -12.68 0.66
C GLY A 451 32.01 -12.47 2.12
N VAL A 452 31.93 -11.20 2.54
CA VAL A 452 31.42 -10.82 3.88
C VAL A 452 29.92 -11.12 4.01
N ALA A 453 29.12 -10.87 2.97
CA ALA A 453 27.68 -11.16 2.98
C ALA A 453 27.36 -12.67 2.97
N LEU A 454 28.12 -13.47 2.21
CA LEU A 454 27.97 -14.92 2.12
C LEU A 454 28.44 -15.63 3.40
N MET A 455 29.51 -15.15 4.06
CA MET A 455 29.89 -15.62 5.40
C MET A 455 28.78 -15.39 6.44
N GLY A 456 28.05 -14.27 6.35
CA GLY A 456 26.88 -13.99 7.19
C GLY A 456 25.69 -14.94 6.95
N THR A 457 25.59 -15.54 5.76
CA THR A 457 24.60 -16.60 5.48
C THR A 457 25.07 -17.99 5.90
N TRP A 458 26.39 -18.25 5.87
CA TRP A 458 27.03 -19.50 6.29
C TRP A 458 26.98 -19.74 7.81
N LEU A 459 27.04 -18.67 8.61
CA LEU A 459 27.04 -18.72 10.08
C LEU A 459 25.64 -18.82 10.71
N ARG A 460 24.59 -19.11 9.93
CA ARG A 460 23.25 -19.36 10.49
C ARG A 460 23.16 -20.76 11.08
N PRO A 461 23.02 -20.95 12.41
CA PRO A 461 22.65 -22.25 12.94
C PRO A 461 21.24 -22.62 12.43
N ALA A 462 21.10 -23.86 11.96
CA ALA A 462 19.82 -24.39 11.52
C ALA A 462 18.82 -24.42 12.69
N LYS A 463 17.70 -23.72 12.54
CA LYS A 463 16.45 -23.98 13.26
C LYS A 463 15.30 -23.92 12.28
#